data_AF-A0A7R9MGT2-F1
#
_entry.id   AF-A0A7R9MGT2-F1
#
_cell.length_a   1.000
_cell.length_b   1.000
_cell.length_c   1.000
_cell.angle_alpha   90.00
_cell.angle_beta   90.00
_cell.angle_gamma   90.00
#
_symmetry.space_group_name_H-M   'P 1'
#
loop_
_entity.id
_entity.type
_entity.pdbx_description
1 polymer ?
#
loop_
_entity_poly.entity_id
_entity_poly.type
_entity_poly.pdbx_seq_one_letter_code
_entity_poly.pdbx_strand_id
1 'polypeptide(L)'
;MLVIGWIFGTLLGSVQVFHSKTVAFLYKNITYYDCREEWDEAEGKAYTVIIFLLTFLVPLFVLAYTYGNIGYKIFFYKAPNSSQSLHLRANNKSK
;
A
#
# COMPACT_ATOMS: atom_id res chain seq x y z
N MET A 1 4.83 16.08 -5.82
CA MET A 1 4.37 14.72 -5.45
C MET A 1 3.70 14.68 -4.08
N LEU A 2 4.33 15.22 -3.01
CA LEU A 2 3.74 15.24 -1.66
C LEU A 2 2.41 16.00 -1.56
N VAL A 3 2.34 17.22 -2.12
CA VAL A 3 1.10 18.03 -2.09
C VAL A 3 -0.06 17.32 -2.78
N ILE A 4 0.21 16.63 -3.89
CA ILE A 4 -0.79 15.84 -4.63
C ILE A 4 -1.29 14.67 -3.78
N GLY A 5 -0.37 13.97 -3.08
CA GLY A 5 -0.73 12.89 -2.18
C GLY A 5 -1.60 13.36 -1.01
N TRP A 6 -1.30 14.53 -0.43
CA TRP A 6 -2.12 15.13 0.62
C TRP A 6 -3.52 15.49 0.12
N ILE A 7 -3.62 16.18 -1.03
CA ILE A 7 -4.91 16.52 -1.63
C ILE A 7 -5.73 15.25 -1.92
N PHE A 8 -5.10 14.23 -2.51
CA PHE A 8 -5.76 12.97 -2.81
C PHE A 8 -6.21 12.22 -1.55
N GLY A 9 -5.36 12.16 -0.51
CA GLY A 9 -5.70 11.54 0.77
C GLY A 9 -6.84 12.27 1.49
N THR A 10 -6.82 13.60 1.51
CA THR A 10 -7.91 14.41 2.09
C THR A 10 -9.21 14.23 1.31
N LEU A 11 -9.15 14.13 -0.02
CA LEU A 11 -10.33 13.90 -0.85
C LEU A 11 -10.94 12.52 -0.61
N LEU A 12 -10.12 11.48 -0.45
CA LEU A 12 -10.63 10.14 -0.12
C LEU A 12 -11.24 10.08 1.29
N GLY A 13 -10.58 10.71 2.28
CA GLY A 13 -11.06 10.72 3.66
C GLY A 13 -12.34 11.56 3.87
N SER A 14 -12.57 12.58 3.05
CA SER A 14 -13.75 13.46 3.21
C SER A 14 -15.07 12.72 3.00
N VAL A 15 -15.09 11.70 2.14
CA VAL A 15 -16.27 10.87 1.89
C VAL A 15 -16.64 10.04 3.12
N GLN A 16 -15.66 9.47 3.83
CA GLN A 16 -15.89 8.72 5.09
C GLN A 16 -16.47 9.62 6.18
N VAL A 17 -15.99 10.86 6.27
CA VAL A 17 -16.49 11.85 7.24
C VAL A 17 -17.93 12.25 6.94
N PHE A 18 -18.27 12.42 5.67
CA PHE A 18 -19.63 12.84 5.26
C PHE A 18 -20.69 11.77 5.56
N HIS A 19 -20.35 10.50 5.37
CA HIS A 19 -21.25 9.36 5.58
C HIS A 19 -21.23 8.78 7.00
N SER A 20 -20.29 9.20 7.85
CA SER A 20 -20.26 8.79 9.25
C SER A 20 -21.41 9.42 10.03
N LYS A 21 -22.24 8.58 10.66
CA LYS A 21 -23.35 8.98 11.52
C LYS A 21 -23.26 8.30 12.87
N THR A 22 -23.66 9.04 13.91
CA THR A 22 -23.77 8.49 15.26
C THR A 22 -25.20 8.02 15.48
N VAL A 23 -25.39 6.72 15.67
CA VAL A 23 -26.70 6.10 15.86
C VAL A 23 -26.81 5.61 17.30
N ALA A 24 -27.87 6.02 18.00
CA ALA A 24 -28.16 5.52 19.33
C ALA A 24 -28.81 4.13 19.24
N PHE A 25 -28.31 3.17 20.01
CA PHE A 25 -28.89 1.83 20.09
C PHE A 25 -29.12 1.44 21.56
N LEU A 26 -30.22 0.74 21.80
CA LEU A 26 -30.64 0.36 23.15
C LEU A 26 -30.24 -1.08 23.41
N TYR A 27 -29.34 -1.30 24.37
CA TYR A 27 -28.87 -2.62 24.75
C TYR A 27 -28.98 -2.79 26.26
N LYS A 28 -29.68 -3.84 26.71
CA LYS A 28 -29.93 -4.10 28.15
C LYS A 28 -30.46 -2.88 28.91
N ASN A 29 -31.39 -2.13 28.31
CA ASN A 29 -31.99 -0.93 28.91
C ASN A 29 -31.01 0.24 29.15
N ILE A 30 -29.83 0.19 28.52
CA ILE A 30 -28.84 1.26 28.51
C ILE A 30 -28.70 1.77 27.08
N THR A 31 -28.74 3.08 26.90
CA THR A 31 -28.53 3.73 25.60
C THR A 31 -27.04 3.83 25.32
N TYR A 32 -26.60 3.18 24.25
CA TYR A 32 -25.25 3.28 23.71
C TYR A 32 -25.27 4.06 22.41
N TYR A 33 -24.12 4.60 22.03
CA TYR A 33 -23.93 5.31 20.78
C TYR A 33 -22.91 4.55 19.94
N ASP A 34 -23.30 4.21 18.71
CA ASP A 34 -22.43 3.61 17.72
C ASP A 34 -22.10 4.64 16.63
N CYS A 35 -20.86 4.64 16.16
CA CYS A 35 -20.46 5.45 15.01
C CYS A 35 -20.34 4.51 13.82
N ARG A 36 -21.27 4.64 12.88
CA ARG A 36 -21.33 3.78 11.69
C ARG A 36 -21.52 4.63 10.45
N GLU A 37 -20.98 4.14 9.34
CA GLU A 37 -21.25 4.76 8.05
C GLU A 37 -22.66 4.35 7.59
N GLU A 38 -23.49 5.34 7.26
CA GLU A 38 -24.80 5.11 6.66
C GLU A 38 -24.68 5.18 5.13
N TRP A 39 -24.91 4.03 4.51
CA TRP A 39 -24.89 3.83 3.06
C TRP A 39 -26.10 2.99 2.64
N ASP A 40 -26.53 3.18 1.40
CA ASP A 40 -27.26 2.11 0.72
C ASP A 40 -26.36 0.87 0.58
N GLU A 41 -26.93 -0.33 0.64
CA GLU A 41 -26.16 -1.57 0.70
C GLU A 41 -25.23 -1.75 -0.51
N ALA A 42 -25.68 -1.35 -1.71
CA ALA A 42 -24.89 -1.45 -2.93
C ALA A 42 -23.76 -0.42 -2.95
N GLU A 43 -24.06 0.82 -2.57
CA GLU A 43 -23.11 1.94 -2.58
C GLU A 43 -21.99 1.75 -1.56
N GLY A 44 -22.33 1.33 -0.34
CA GLY A 44 -21.34 1.12 0.73
C GLY A 44 -20.37 -0.03 0.41
N LYS A 45 -20.86 -1.11 -0.21
CA LYS A 45 -20.02 -2.23 -0.68
C LYS A 45 -19.08 -1.77 -1.79
N ALA A 46 -19.62 -1.07 -2.80
CA ALA A 46 -18.82 -0.56 -3.91
C ALA A 46 -17.71 0.39 -3.41
N TYR A 47 -18.07 1.32 -2.51
CA TYR A 47 -17.13 2.27 -1.91
C TYR A 47 -15.99 1.58 -1.15
N THR A 48 -16.32 0.59 -0.31
CA THR A 48 -15.32 -0.18 0.45
C THR A 48 -14.34 -0.89 -0.48
N VAL A 49 -14.84 -1.51 -1.56
CA VAL A 49 -14.00 -2.17 -2.57
C VAL A 49 -13.09 -1.15 -3.25
N ILE A 50 -13.61 0.01 -3.64
CA ILE A 50 -12.83 1.06 -4.29
C ILE A 50 -11.71 1.56 -3.39
N ILE A 51 -11.99 1.86 -2.12
CA ILE A 51 -10.96 2.31 -1.17
C ILE A 51 -9.91 1.23 -0.94
N PHE A 52 -10.30 -0.03 -0.78
CA PHE A 52 -9.36 -1.14 -0.65
C PHE A 52 -8.44 -1.25 -1.86
N LEU A 53 -8.97 -1.10 -3.08
CA LEU A 53 -8.16 -1.11 -4.29
C LEU A 53 -7.17 0.05 -4.34
N LEU A 54 -7.63 1.28 -4.08
CA LEU A 54 -6.84 2.49 -4.23
C LEU A 54 -5.77 2.66 -3.14
N THR A 55 -6.10 2.31 -1.90
CA THR A 55 -5.22 2.55 -0.74
C THR A 55 -4.32 1.37 -0.41
N PHE A 56 -4.67 0.16 -0.85
CA PHE A 56 -3.93 -1.05 -0.53
C PHE A 56 -3.48 -1.81 -1.79
N LEU A 57 -4.41 -2.29 -2.61
CA LEU A 57 -4.08 -3.27 -3.65
C LEU A 57 -3.22 -2.68 -4.78
N VAL A 58 -3.57 -1.50 -5.29
CA VAL A 58 -2.81 -0.81 -6.34
C VAL A 58 -1.41 -0.40 -5.84
N PRO A 59 -1.26 0.28 -4.67
CA PRO A 59 0.06 0.56 -4.12
C PRO A 59 0.90 -0.70 -3.90
N LEU A 60 0.30 -1.76 -3.34
CA LEU A 60 0.98 -3.03 -3.11
C LEU A 60 1.45 -3.67 -4.41
N PHE A 61 0.62 -3.67 -5.44
CA PHE A 61 0.98 -4.23 -6.74
C PHE A 61 2.12 -3.44 -7.41
N VAL A 62 2.06 -2.11 -7.37
CA VAL A 62 3.14 -1.25 -7.89
C VAL A 62 4.45 -1.51 -7.16
N LEU A 63 4.42 -1.63 -5.83
CA LEU A 63 5.59 -1.97 -5.03
C LEU A 63 6.10 -3.37 -5.38
N ALA A 64 5.24 -4.39 -5.35
CA ALA A 64 5.60 -5.77 -5.64
C ALA A 64 6.20 -5.92 -7.04
N TYR A 65 5.62 -5.26 -8.05
CA TYR A 65 6.12 -5.29 -9.41
C TYR A 65 7.47 -4.57 -9.53
N THR A 66 7.58 -3.35 -8.99
CA THR A 66 8.81 -2.54 -9.12
C THR A 66 9.96 -3.19 -8.37
N TYR A 67 9.75 -3.55 -7.10
CA TYR A 67 10.77 -4.21 -6.30
C TYR A 67 11.03 -5.65 -6.73
N GLY A 68 10.02 -6.35 -7.27
CA GLY A 68 10.19 -7.66 -7.88
C GLY A 68 11.14 -7.61 -9.08
N ASN A 69 10.96 -6.64 -9.98
CA ASN A 69 11.87 -6.44 -11.12
C ASN A 69 13.28 -6.03 -10.69
N ILE A 70 13.40 -5.15 -9.70
CA ILE A 70 14.70 -4.76 -9.13
C ILE A 70 15.39 -5.99 -8.52
N GLY A 71 14.66 -6.77 -7.72
CA GLY A 71 15.16 -7.99 -7.10
C GLY A 71 15.58 -9.04 -8.12
N TYR A 72 14.74 -9.27 -9.14
CA TYR A 72 15.06 -10.13 -10.28
C TYR A 72 16.34 -9.66 -10.96
N LYS A 73 16.42 -8.39 -11.36
CA LYS A 73 17.60 -7.83 -12.00
C LYS A 73 18.85 -8.02 -11.14
N ILE A 74 18.80 -7.72 -9.85
CA ILE A 74 19.94 -7.91 -8.93
C ILE A 74 20.34 -9.39 -8.83
N PHE A 75 19.36 -10.29 -8.72
CA PHE A 75 19.59 -11.72 -8.62
C PHE A 75 20.30 -12.28 -9.86
N PHE A 76 19.88 -11.86 -11.06
CA PHE A 76 20.46 -12.31 -12.32
C PHE A 76 21.73 -11.54 -12.73
N TYR A 77 21.90 -10.27 -12.35
CA TYR A 77 23.13 -9.49 -12.64
C TYR A 77 24.29 -9.78 -11.69
N LYS A 78 24.05 -10.36 -10.50
CA LYS A 78 25.11 -10.69 -9.52
C LYS A 78 25.94 -11.94 -9.85
N ALA A 79 25.85 -12.47 -11.08
CA ALA A 79 26.68 -13.60 -11.54
C ALA A 79 27.52 -13.27 -12.79
N PRO A 80 28.29 -12.16 -12.76
CA PRO A 80 29.71 -12.31 -13.06
C PRO A 80 30.58 -11.41 -12.16
N ASN A 81 31.66 -11.98 -11.59
CA ASN A 81 32.95 -11.35 -11.21
C ASN A 81 33.62 -11.86 -9.92
N SER A 82 33.20 -13.00 -9.34
CA SER A 82 34.13 -13.76 -8.49
C SER A 82 35.40 -14.15 -9.28
N SER A 83 35.26 -14.39 -10.59
CA SER A 83 36.39 -14.66 -11.51
C SER A 83 37.24 -13.42 -11.82
N GLN A 84 36.66 -12.23 -12.08
CA GLN A 84 37.44 -11.00 -12.31
C GLN A 84 38.17 -10.53 -11.04
N SER A 85 37.52 -10.61 -9.87
CA SER A 85 38.18 -10.26 -8.60
C SER A 85 39.29 -11.26 -8.23
N LEU A 86 39.13 -12.55 -8.55
CA LEU A 86 40.23 -13.53 -8.43
C LEU A 86 41.37 -13.25 -9.41
N HIS A 87 41.08 -12.94 -10.68
CA HIS A 87 42.10 -12.64 -11.69
C HIS A 87 42.92 -11.39 -11.32
N LEU A 88 42.27 -10.34 -10.81
CA LEU A 88 42.95 -9.13 -10.33
C LEU A 88 43.81 -9.41 -9.09
N ARG A 89 43.34 -10.25 -8.15
CA ARG A 89 44.14 -10.69 -6.99
C ARG A 89 45.32 -11.57 -7.37
N ALA A 90 45.15 -12.47 -8.35
CA ALA A 90 46.21 -13.36 -8.81
C ALA A 90 47.32 -12.60 -9.55
N ASN A 91 46.96 -11.60 -10.36
CA ASN A 91 47.92 -10.76 -11.06
C ASN A 91 48.72 -9.85 -10.10
N ASN A 92 48.07 -9.30 -9.06
CA ASN A 92 48.72 -8.46 -8.05
C ASN A 92 49.74 -9.25 -7.19
N LYS A 93 49.50 -10.54 -6.94
CA LYS A 93 50.44 -11.41 -6.19
C LYS A 93 51.71 -11.80 -6.95
N SER A 94 51.77 -11.57 -8.27
CA SER A 94 52.90 -11.96 -9.13
C SER A 94 53.91 -10.83 -9.36
N LYS A 95 53.69 -9.65 -8.76
CA LYS A 95 54.55 -8.47 -8.87
C LYS A 95 55.14 -8.14 -7.51
#